data_AF-A0A7C2LM29-F1
#
_entry.id   AF-A0A7C2LM29-F1
#
_cell.length_a   1.000
_cell.length_b   1.000
_cell.length_c   1.000
_cell.angle_alpha   90.00
_cell.angle_beta   90.00
_cell.angle_gamma   90.00
#
_symmetry.space_group_name_H-M   'P 1'
#
loop_
_entity.id
_entity.type
_entity.pdbx_description
1 polymer ?
#
loop_
_entity_poly.entity_id
_entity_poly.type
_entity_poly.pdbx_seq_one_letter_code
_entity_poly.pdbx_strand_id
1 'polypeptide(L)'
;MTVLNQSRDDTHTAVFKKGSTTYFNSSLFFPEKVRRDVFILYGFVRTADDFVDRIPQNGEGFRRFVKKYRAARAGTPAGDVIIDT
;
A
#
# COMPACT_ATOMS: atom_id res chain seq x y z
N MET A 1 -15.50 -6.30 14.75
CA MET A 1 -14.67 -6.51 13.54
C MET A 1 -14.20 -5.21 12.87
N THR A 2 -14.62 -4.03 13.35
CA THR A 2 -14.35 -2.71 12.72
C THR A 2 -12.99 -2.11 13.07
N VAL A 3 -12.46 -2.35 14.27
CA VAL A 3 -11.28 -1.64 14.80
C VAL A 3 -9.96 -2.07 14.13
N LEU A 4 -9.83 -3.35 13.76
CA LEU A 4 -8.64 -3.87 13.07
C LEU A 4 -8.57 -3.43 11.60
N ASN A 5 -9.70 -3.13 10.96
CA ASN A 5 -9.72 -2.66 9.58
C ASN A 5 -9.33 -1.18 9.48
N GLN A 6 -9.68 -0.38 10.50
CA GLN A 6 -9.35 1.04 10.56
C GLN A 6 -7.83 1.26 10.56
N SER A 7 -7.09 0.55 11.43
CA SER A 7 -5.63 0.69 11.54
C SER A 7 -4.86 0.22 10.29
N ARG A 8 -5.45 -0.68 9.50
CA ARG A 8 -4.87 -1.13 8.23
C ARG A 8 -5.06 -0.11 7.12
N ASP A 9 -6.26 0.46 7.02
CA ASP A 9 -6.56 1.54 6.08
C ASP A 9 -5.68 2.77 6.37
N ASP A 10 -5.37 3.04 7.64
CA ASP A 10 -4.54 4.17 8.06
C ASP A 10 -3.12 4.10 7.47
N THR A 11 -2.53 2.91 7.35
CA THR A 11 -1.17 2.76 6.81
C THR A 11 -1.13 3.03 5.30
N HIS A 12 -2.08 2.47 4.56
CA HIS A 12 -2.23 2.73 3.12
C HIS A 12 -2.52 4.21 2.85
N THR A 13 -3.39 4.81 3.65
CA THR A 13 -3.73 6.24 3.61
C THR A 13 -2.48 7.11 3.81
N ALA A 14 -1.64 6.78 4.80
CA ALA A 14 -0.43 7.53 5.09
C ALA A 14 0.59 7.46 3.95
N VAL A 15 0.80 6.27 3.37
CA VAL A 15 1.67 6.08 2.19
C VAL A 15 1.13 6.85 0.99
N PHE A 16 -0.17 6.75 0.72
CA PHE A 16 -0.80 7.46 -0.39
C PHE A 16 -0.66 8.98 -0.24
N LYS A 17 -1.08 9.52 0.91
CA LYS A 17 -1.01 10.96 1.18
C LYS A 17 0.39 11.53 1.03
N LYS A 18 1.41 10.79 1.47
CA LYS A 18 2.82 11.17 1.32
C LYS A 18 3.30 11.09 -0.12
N GLY A 19 2.85 10.08 -0.87
CA GLY A 19 3.30 9.80 -2.24
C GLY A 19 2.61 10.63 -3.33
N SER A 20 1.40 11.15 -3.11
CA SER A 20 0.72 12.04 -4.07
C SER A 20 -0.35 12.90 -3.42
N THR A 21 -0.02 14.16 -3.15
CA THR A 21 -0.96 15.12 -2.55
C THR A 21 -2.16 15.40 -3.46
N THR A 22 -1.94 15.60 -4.76
CA THR A 22 -3.01 15.94 -5.71
C THR A 22 -3.98 14.78 -5.85
N TYR A 23 -3.49 13.56 -6.11
CA TYR A 23 -4.38 12.42 -6.30
C TYR A 23 -5.06 12.00 -5.00
N PHE A 24 -4.36 12.09 -3.86
CA PHE A 24 -4.96 11.88 -2.56
C PHE A 24 -6.16 12.81 -2.35
N ASN A 25 -6.01 14.11 -2.57
CA ASN A 25 -7.11 15.05 -2.42
C ASN A 25 -8.27 14.79 -3.39
N SER A 26 -7.99 14.49 -4.66
CA SER A 26 -9.04 14.14 -5.63
C SER A 26 -9.80 12.86 -5.26
N SER A 27 -9.12 11.88 -4.66
CA SER A 27 -9.76 10.61 -4.28
C SER A 27 -10.69 10.72 -3.08
N LEU A 28 -10.65 11.81 -2.31
CA LEU A 28 -11.58 12.05 -1.20
C LEU A 28 -13.03 12.20 -1.67
N PHE A 29 -13.25 12.58 -2.93
CA PHE A 29 -14.56 12.73 -3.55
C PHE A 29 -15.20 11.40 -3.97
N PHE A 30 -14.48 10.28 -3.90
CA PHE A 30 -15.05 8.97 -4.21
C PHE A 30 -16.01 8.50 -3.11
N PRO A 31 -17.04 7.70 -3.45
CA PRO A 31 -17.84 6.98 -2.47
C PRO A 31 -16.95 6.18 -1.51
N GLU A 32 -17.33 6.07 -0.24
CA GLU A 32 -16.48 5.52 0.83
C GLU A 32 -15.83 4.18 0.47
N LYS A 33 -16.61 3.24 -0.08
CA LYS A 33 -16.11 1.92 -0.49
C LYS A 33 -15.02 2.03 -1.58
N VAL A 34 -15.27 2.84 -2.61
CA VAL A 34 -14.33 3.05 -3.72
C VAL A 34 -13.07 3.76 -3.21
N ARG A 35 -13.23 4.77 -2.35
CA ARG A 35 -12.11 5.50 -1.74
C ARG A 35 -11.20 4.56 -0.96
N ARG A 36 -11.76 3.65 -0.17
CA ARG A 36 -11.01 2.63 0.57
C ARG A 36 -10.21 1.73 -0.38
N ASP A 37 -10.85 1.19 -1.41
CA ASP A 37 -10.18 0.32 -2.39
C ASP A 37 -9.03 1.05 -3.11
N VAL A 38 -9.24 2.33 -3.46
CA VAL A 38 -8.20 3.19 -4.06
C VAL A 38 -7.04 3.41 -3.10
N PHE A 39 -7.30 3.64 -1.81
CA PHE A 39 -6.23 3.85 -0.82
C PHE A 39 -5.36 2.62 -0.68
N ILE A 40 -5.97 1.43 -0.60
CA ILE A 40 -5.26 0.15 -0.52
C ILE A 40 -4.41 -0.07 -1.78
N LEU A 41 -5.02 0.09 -2.96
CA LEU A 41 -4.32 -0.09 -4.22
C LEU A 41 -3.12 0.86 -4.32
N TYR A 42 -3.33 2.14 -4.01
CA TYR A 42 -2.27 3.13 -4.11
C TYR A 42 -1.15 2.90 -3.09
N GLY A 43 -1.49 2.59 -1.84
CA GLY A 43 -0.51 2.29 -0.79
C GLY A 43 0.38 1.10 -1.16
N PHE A 44 -0.19 0.06 -1.79
CA PHE A 44 0.56 -1.07 -2.33
C PHE A 44 1.52 -0.67 -3.45
N VAL A 45 1.02 -0.06 -4.53
CA VAL A 45 1.86 0.26 -5.70
C VAL A 45 2.92 1.31 -5.37
N ARG A 46 2.58 2.31 -4.53
CA ARG A 46 3.54 3.35 -4.16
C ARG A 46 4.70 2.81 -3.34
N THR A 47 4.44 1.83 -2.47
CA THR A 47 5.49 1.15 -1.71
C THR A 47 6.44 0.40 -2.64
N ALA A 48 5.92 -0.24 -3.69
CA ALA A 48 6.74 -0.89 -4.70
C ALA A 48 7.60 0.12 -5.49
N ASP A 49 6.99 1.22 -5.93
CA ASP A 49 7.66 2.31 -6.66
C ASP A 49 8.77 2.97 -5.84
N ASP A 50 8.57 3.20 -4.54
CA ASP A 50 9.58 3.81 -3.65
C ASP A 50 10.91 3.04 -3.64
N PHE A 51 10.91 1.72 -3.92
CA PHE A 51 12.15 0.95 -4.07
C PHE A 51 12.89 1.23 -5.37
N VAL A 52 12.18 1.55 -6.44
CA VAL A 52 12.70 1.73 -7.81
C VAL A 52 12.99 3.20 -8.11
N ASP A 53 12.19 4.12 -7.57
CA ASP A 53 12.28 5.58 -7.76
C ASP A 53 13.47 6.20 -7.01
N ARG A 54 13.86 5.63 -5.87
CA ARG A 54 14.95 6.18 -5.05
C ARG A 54 16.30 6.05 -5.76
N ILE A 55 17.20 7.01 -5.48
CA ILE A 55 18.57 7.01 -5.99
C ILE A 55 19.56 6.93 -4.81
N PRO A 56 20.45 5.91 -4.76
CA PRO A 56 20.47 4.73 -5.63
C PRO A 56 19.25 3.83 -5.41
N GLN A 57 18.89 3.07 -6.44
CA GLN A 57 17.74 2.16 -6.42
C GLN A 57 17.94 1.06 -5.36
N ASN A 58 16.84 0.63 -4.74
CA ASN A 58 16.86 -0.46 -3.76
C ASN A 58 16.30 -1.76 -4.37
N GLY A 59 17.06 -2.34 -5.30
CA GLY A 59 16.65 -3.59 -5.97
C GLY A 59 16.51 -4.78 -5.02
N GLU A 60 17.28 -4.83 -3.92
CA GLU A 60 17.15 -5.90 -2.93
C GLU A 60 15.84 -5.78 -2.15
N GLY A 61 15.49 -4.57 -1.73
CA GLY A 61 14.21 -4.25 -1.08
C GLY A 61 13.02 -4.64 -1.96
N PHE A 62 13.06 -4.27 -3.24
CA PHE A 62 12.03 -4.63 -4.20
C PHE A 62 11.86 -6.16 -4.34
N ARG A 63 12.96 -6.91 -4.48
CA ARG A 63 12.92 -8.38 -4.55
C ARG A 63 12.33 -9.02 -3.28
N ARG A 64 12.67 -8.49 -2.10
CA ARG A 64 12.07 -8.95 -0.83
C ARG A 64 10.57 -8.67 -0.79
N PHE A 65 10.14 -7.48 -1.21
CA PHE A 65 8.73 -7.12 -1.28
C PHE A 65 7.95 -8.08 -2.20
N VAL A 66 8.45 -8.34 -3.41
CA VAL A 66 7.85 -9.30 -4.36
C VAL A 66 7.78 -10.71 -3.78
N LYS A 67 8.84 -11.17 -3.11
CA LYS A 67 8.87 -12.50 -2.47
C LYS A 67 7.78 -12.62 -1.40
N LYS A 68 7.67 -11.61 -0.52
CA LYS A 68 6.64 -11.56 0.52
C LYS A 68 5.23 -11.55 -0.07
N TYR A 69 4.98 -10.70 -1.06
CA TYR A 69 3.68 -10.65 -1.75
C TYR A 69 3.28 -11.99 -2.37
N ARG A 70 4.22 -12.66 -3.05
CA ARG A 70 3.95 -13.99 -3.63
C ARG A 70 3.65 -15.05 -2.57
N ALA A 71 4.34 -15.01 -1.43
CA ALA A 71 4.06 -15.91 -0.31
C ALA A 71 2.68 -15.64 0.31
N ALA A 72 2.33 -14.36 0.53
CA ALA A 72 1.01 -13.93 1.02
C ALA A 72 -0.10 -14.38 0.09
N ARG A 73 0.06 -14.18 -1.21
CA ARG A 73 -0.88 -14.65 -2.23
C ARG A 73 -1.02 -16.19 -2.26
N ALA A 74 0.02 -16.93 -1.86
CA ALA A 74 -0.01 -18.38 -1.71
C ALA A 74 -0.54 -18.85 -0.33
N GLY A 75 -0.99 -17.93 0.53
CA GLY A 75 -1.60 -18.23 1.82
C GLY A 75 -0.68 -18.10 3.04
N THR A 76 0.57 -17.65 2.87
CA THR A 76 1.50 -17.38 3.98
C THR A 76 1.60 -15.88 4.27
N PRO A 77 1.00 -15.35 5.35
CA PRO A 77 0.98 -13.92 5.64
C PRO A 77 2.38 -13.28 5.62
N ALA A 78 2.51 -12.09 5.04
CA ALA A 78 3.76 -11.36 4.98
C ALA A 78 4.13 -10.69 6.32
N GLY A 79 3.16 -10.54 7.23
CA GLY A 79 3.28 -9.74 8.44
C GLY A 79 3.41 -8.25 8.13
N ASP A 80 2.87 -7.83 6.99
CA ASP A 80 3.01 -6.49 6.44
C ASP A 80 1.65 -6.04 5.91
N VAL A 81 1.08 -5.02 6.53
CA VAL A 81 -0.25 -4.52 6.20
C VAL A 81 -0.36 -4.00 4.77
N ILE A 82 0.74 -3.51 4.19
CA ILE A 82 0.73 -3.10 2.78
C ILE A 82 0.46 -4.29 1.88
N ILE A 83 0.91 -5.49 2.27
CA ILE A 83 0.80 -6.72 1.49
C ILE A 83 -0.43 -7.56 1.87
N ASP A 84 -0.80 -7.59 3.15
CA ASP A 84 -1.78 -8.53 3.73
C ASP A 84 -3.21 -7.98 3.80
N THR A 85 -3.47 -6.80 3.24
CA THR A 85 -4.80 -6.15 3.22
C THR A 85 -5.60 -6.56 1.99
#